data_AF-A0A4S0J536-F1
#
_entry.id   AF-A0A4S0J536-F1
#
_cell.length_a   1.000
_cell.length_b   1.000
_cell.length_c   1.000
_cell.angle_alpha   90.00
_cell.angle_beta   90.00
_cell.angle_gamma   90.00
#
_symmetry.space_group_name_H-M   'P 1'
#
loop_
_entity.id
_entity.type
_entity.pdbx_description
1 polymer ?
#
loop_
_entity_poly.entity_id
_entity_poly.type
_entity_poly.pdbx_seq_one_letter_code
_entity_poly.pdbx_strand_id
1 'polypeptide(L)'
;RIVARSEIRYFSDIFRYAVLYEHGGLWMDSDIVMLRPFPFSGDHFFNLQWRGSHKGHFICGNVIYAKPYSRHLRALYEMSIERFHAAPGKEFGDIGPKLLSDYIASDAGSELHDRVFSPMFFNSIDWTEIDR
;
A
#
# COMPACT_ATOMS: atom_id res chain seq x y z
N ARG A 1 -6.00 -25.43 10.84
CA ARG A 1 -5.62 -25.32 9.40
C ARG A 1 -4.73 -24.10 9.29
N ILE A 2 -3.41 -24.27 9.11
CA ILE A 2 -2.47 -23.14 8.98
C ILE A 2 -2.72 -22.55 7.60
N VAL A 3 -3.25 -21.34 7.54
CA VAL A 3 -3.40 -20.56 6.31
C VAL A 3 -2.02 -20.46 5.65
N ALA A 4 -1.90 -20.73 4.36
CA ALA A 4 -0.60 -20.67 3.69
C ALA A 4 -0.06 -19.23 3.83
N ARG A 5 1.24 -19.05 4.10
CA ARG A 5 1.84 -17.72 4.32
C ARG A 5 1.54 -16.70 3.21
N SER A 6 1.22 -17.14 1.99
CA SER A 6 0.79 -16.28 0.88
C SER A 6 -0.64 -15.76 1.05
N GLU A 7 -1.58 -16.59 1.51
CA GLU A 7 -2.99 -16.23 1.70
C GLU A 7 -3.18 -15.14 2.77
N ILE A 8 -2.35 -15.13 3.82
CA ILE A 8 -2.38 -14.09 4.87
C ILE A 8 -1.99 -12.72 4.31
N ARG A 9 -1.03 -12.67 3.39
CA ARG A 9 -0.57 -11.41 2.78
C ARG A 9 -1.68 -10.80 1.92
N TYR A 10 -2.32 -11.63 1.11
CA TYR A 10 -3.44 -11.20 0.27
C TYR A 10 -4.63 -10.73 1.09
N PHE A 11 -4.95 -11.41 2.19
CA PHE A 11 -5.96 -10.94 3.12
C PHE A 11 -5.62 -9.55 3.66
N SER A 12 -4.39 -9.33 4.13
CA SER A 12 -3.96 -8.04 4.67
C SER A 12 -4.10 -6.91 3.65
N ASP A 13 -3.71 -7.14 2.39
CA ASP A 13 -3.83 -6.15 1.32
C ASP A 13 -5.30 -5.75 1.05
N ILE A 14 -6.18 -6.74 0.91
CA ILE A 14 -7.62 -6.51 0.69
C ILE A 14 -8.25 -5.83 1.90
N PHE A 15 -7.95 -6.35 3.10
CA PHE A 15 -8.52 -5.87 4.36
C PHE A 15 -8.13 -4.41 4.62
N ARG A 16 -6.89 -4.03 4.32
CA ARG A 16 -6.44 -2.63 4.41
C ARG A 16 -7.32 -1.69 3.60
N TYR A 17 -7.58 -2.02 2.33
CA TYR A 17 -8.43 -1.17 1.49
C TYR A 17 -9.86 -1.10 2.02
N ALA A 18 -10.42 -2.23 2.47
CA ALA A 18 -11.77 -2.28 3.03
C ALA A 18 -11.90 -1.43 4.30
N VAL A 19 -11.00 -1.60 5.27
CA VAL A 19 -11.03 -0.88 6.55
C VAL A 19 -10.85 0.61 6.33
N LEU A 20 -9.87 1.02 5.52
CA LEU A 20 -9.65 2.43 5.24
C LEU A 20 -10.78 3.04 4.39
N TYR A 21 -11.42 2.28 3.51
CA TYR A 21 -12.63 2.75 2.84
C TYR A 21 -13.76 2.99 3.84
N GLU A 22 -14.04 2.06 4.73
CA GLU A 22 -15.18 2.17 5.65
C GLU A 22 -14.95 3.20 6.76
N HIS A 23 -13.75 3.21 7.35
CA HIS A 23 -13.45 3.96 8.57
C HIS A 23 -12.47 5.11 8.36
N GLY A 24 -11.74 5.13 7.24
CA GLY A 24 -10.63 6.05 7.03
C GLY A 24 -9.55 5.91 8.11
N GLY A 25 -8.81 6.99 8.33
CA GLY A 25 -7.76 7.05 9.32
C GLY A 25 -6.43 6.54 8.79
N LEU A 26 -5.58 6.08 9.72
CA LEU A 26 -4.21 5.63 9.43
C LEU A 26 -4.15 4.10 9.51
N TRP A 27 -3.79 3.48 8.39
CA TRP A 27 -3.26 2.13 8.37
C TRP A 27 -1.75 2.18 8.55
N MET A 28 -1.23 1.31 9.40
CA MET A 28 0.20 1.14 9.60
C MET A 28 0.46 -0.34 9.87
N ASP A 29 1.37 -0.95 9.11
CA ASP A 29 1.81 -2.32 9.35
C ASP A 29 2.45 -2.42 10.74
N SER A 30 2.30 -3.58 11.40
CA SER A 30 2.70 -3.77 12.79
C SER A 30 4.21 -3.71 13.05
N ASP A 31 5.01 -3.81 11.99
CA ASP A 31 6.47 -3.71 12.01
C ASP A 31 6.99 -2.29 11.74
N ILE A 32 6.09 -1.32 11.55
CA ILE A 32 6.46 0.09 11.42
C ILE A 32 6.62 0.72 12.81
N VAL A 33 7.80 1.30 13.03
CA VAL A 33 8.13 2.03 14.26
C VAL A 33 8.16 3.53 13.94
N MET A 34 7.21 4.27 14.50
CA MET A 34 7.15 5.73 14.34
C MET A 34 8.07 6.43 15.34
N LEU A 35 9.23 6.89 14.87
CA LEU A 35 10.24 7.54 15.71
C LEU A 35 9.85 8.96 16.18
N ARG A 36 8.97 9.62 15.43
CA ARG A 36 8.45 10.97 15.72
C ARG A 36 7.07 11.15 15.09
N PRO A 37 6.22 12.05 15.61
CA PRO A 37 4.96 12.40 14.95
C PRO A 37 5.20 12.85 13.51
N PHE A 38 4.35 12.39 12.60
CA PHE A 38 4.35 12.84 11.20
C PHE A 38 3.21 13.85 10.98
N PRO A 39 3.52 15.17 10.95
CA PRO A 39 2.49 16.17 10.70
C PRO A 39 2.09 16.12 9.23
N PHE A 40 0.85 15.74 8.98
CA PHE A 40 0.27 15.66 7.63
C PHE A 40 -1.08 16.37 7.58
N SER A 41 -1.36 17.02 6.45
CA SER A 41 -2.66 17.60 6.12
C SER A 41 -3.07 17.21 4.70
N GLY A 42 -4.32 16.79 4.56
CA GLY A 42 -4.89 16.37 3.28
C GLY A 42 -5.82 15.17 3.45
N ASP A 43 -6.34 14.69 2.33
CA ASP A 43 -7.36 13.63 2.33
C ASP A 43 -6.76 12.23 2.17
N HIS A 44 -5.50 12.16 1.71
CA HIS A 44 -4.74 10.94 1.51
C HIS A 44 -3.26 11.16 1.77
N PHE A 45 -2.58 10.15 2.29
CA PHE A 45 -1.16 10.00 2.04
C PHE A 45 -0.80 8.54 1.77
N PHE A 46 0.17 8.39 0.88
CA PHE A 46 0.83 7.13 0.55
C PHE A 46 2.34 7.34 0.64
N ASN A 47 3.11 6.27 0.72
CA ASN A 47 4.55 6.35 0.84
C ASN A 47 5.25 5.44 -0.18
N LEU A 48 6.36 5.94 -0.70
CA LEU A 48 7.27 5.15 -1.52
C LEU A 48 8.11 4.22 -0.65
N GLN A 49 8.59 3.15 -1.28
CA GLN A 49 9.66 2.28 -0.80
C GLN A 49 10.73 2.16 -1.89
N TRP A 50 11.98 1.96 -1.47
CA TRP A 50 13.08 1.62 -2.36
C TRP A 50 12.87 0.27 -3.06
N ARG A 51 13.32 0.15 -4.31
CA ARG A 51 13.22 -1.09 -5.12
C ARG A 51 14.59 -1.74 -5.32
N GLY A 52 15.41 -1.83 -4.29
CA GLY A 52 16.86 -1.96 -4.41
C GLY A 52 17.44 -0.58 -4.71
N SER A 53 18.52 -0.17 -4.03
CA SER A 53 19.04 1.20 -3.96
C SER A 53 19.28 1.92 -5.32
N HIS A 54 19.26 1.18 -6.44
CA HIS A 54 19.45 1.68 -7.81
C HIS A 54 18.26 1.48 -8.78
N LYS A 55 17.17 0.79 -8.41
CA LYS A 55 16.04 0.50 -9.33
C LYS A 55 14.83 1.41 -9.13
N GLY A 56 15.02 2.54 -8.46
CA GLY A 56 13.98 3.54 -8.20
C GLY A 56 13.06 3.16 -7.04
N HIS A 57 11.77 3.47 -7.19
CA HIS A 57 10.78 3.37 -6.12
C HIS A 57 9.48 2.72 -6.59
N PHE A 58 8.71 2.21 -5.63
CA PHE A 58 7.31 1.82 -5.82
C PHE A 58 6.49 2.27 -4.62
N ILE A 59 5.17 2.34 -4.75
CA ILE A 59 4.28 2.72 -3.65
C ILE A 59 4.05 1.50 -2.77
N CYS A 60 4.33 1.65 -1.47
CA CYS A 60 4.14 0.60 -0.49
C CYS A 60 2.80 0.76 0.22
N GLY A 61 2.18 -0.36 0.59
CA GLY A 61 0.93 -0.37 1.33
C GLY A 61 1.09 -0.30 2.85
N ASN A 62 2.32 -0.19 3.36
CA ASN A 62 2.61 -0.35 4.78
C ASN A 62 2.19 0.84 5.64
N VAL A 63 2.07 2.04 5.07
CA VAL A 63 1.53 3.22 5.76
C VAL A 63 0.61 3.99 4.81
N ILE A 64 -0.68 3.98 5.09
CA ILE A 64 -1.67 4.68 4.25
C ILE A 64 -2.59 5.48 5.15
N TYR A 65 -2.85 6.73 4.76
CA TYR A 65 -3.96 7.49 5.29
C TYR A 65 -4.99 7.76 4.21
N ALA A 66 -6.26 7.71 4.60
CA ALA A 66 -7.35 8.21 3.79
C ALA A 66 -8.51 8.72 4.67
N LYS A 67 -9.29 9.66 4.16
CA LYS A 67 -10.64 9.88 4.67
C LYS A 67 -11.56 8.71 4.33
N PRO A 68 -12.58 8.41 5.18
CA PRO A 68 -13.55 7.38 4.89
C PRO A 68 -14.30 7.67 3.59
N TYR A 69 -14.80 6.62 2.96
CA TYR A 69 -15.55 6.60 1.72
C TYR A 69 -14.80 7.15 0.50
N SER A 70 -13.46 7.11 0.53
CA SER A 70 -12.64 7.47 -0.61
C SER A 70 -12.95 6.62 -1.85
N ARG A 71 -13.23 7.29 -2.98
CA ARG A 71 -13.42 6.63 -4.28
C ARG A 71 -12.22 5.78 -4.70
N HIS A 72 -11.01 6.18 -4.33
CA HIS A 72 -9.79 5.46 -4.64
C HIS A 72 -9.65 4.16 -3.87
N LEU A 73 -9.94 4.20 -2.57
CA LEU A 73 -9.87 3.00 -1.75
C LEU A 73 -10.99 2.02 -2.10
N ARG A 74 -12.16 2.52 -2.49
CA ARG A 74 -13.21 1.67 -3.07
C ARG A 74 -12.72 0.96 -4.34
N ALA A 75 -12.13 1.69 -5.27
CA ALA A 75 -11.62 1.11 -6.51
C ALA A 75 -10.51 0.07 -6.24
N LEU A 76 -9.55 0.40 -5.38
CA LEU A 76 -8.48 -0.52 -4.97
C LEU A 76 -9.04 -1.78 -4.30
N TYR A 77 -10.04 -1.64 -3.42
CA TYR A 77 -10.73 -2.77 -2.81
C TYR A 77 -11.41 -3.66 -3.86
N GLU A 78 -12.25 -3.09 -4.72
CA GLU A 78 -12.98 -3.83 -5.77
C GLU A 78 -12.00 -4.54 -6.73
N MET A 79 -10.97 -3.84 -7.20
CA MET A 79 -9.92 -4.41 -8.06
C MET A 79 -9.13 -5.52 -7.35
N SER A 80 -8.84 -5.37 -6.05
CA SER A 80 -8.12 -6.38 -5.28
C SER A 80 -8.92 -7.68 -5.13
N ILE A 81 -10.24 -7.58 -4.91
CA ILE A 81 -11.16 -8.72 -4.84
C ILE A 81 -11.26 -9.40 -6.22
N GLU A 82 -11.44 -8.62 -7.29
CA GLU A 82 -11.52 -9.16 -8.65
C GLU A 82 -10.24 -9.94 -9.01
N ARG A 83 -9.07 -9.33 -8.82
CA ARG A 83 -7.77 -9.99 -9.04
C ARG A 83 -7.57 -11.19 -8.11
N PHE A 84 -8.10 -11.12 -6.88
CA PHE A 84 -8.02 -12.24 -5.95
C PHE A 84 -8.77 -13.49 -6.47
N HIS A 85 -9.89 -13.30 -7.18
CA HIS A 85 -10.67 -14.41 -7.73
C HIS A 85 -10.29 -14.80 -9.16
N ALA A 86 -9.74 -13.89 -9.97
CA ALA A 86 -9.55 -14.12 -11.41
C ALA A 86 -8.40 -15.07 -11.78
N ALA A 87 -7.29 -15.09 -11.02
CA ALA A 87 -6.06 -15.78 -11.45
C ALA A 87 -5.62 -16.91 -10.50
N PRO A 88 -5.41 -18.15 -10.99
CA PRO A 88 -4.55 -19.12 -10.32
C PRO A 88 -3.08 -18.68 -10.47
N GLY A 89 -2.29 -18.78 -9.39
CA GLY A 89 -0.86 -18.43 -9.41
C GLY A 89 -0.57 -16.92 -9.37
N LYS A 90 -0.93 -16.26 -8.27
CA LYS A 90 -0.64 -14.84 -8.03
C LYS A 90 0.82 -14.63 -7.69
N GLU A 91 1.41 -13.57 -8.24
CA GLU A 91 2.74 -13.12 -7.85
C GLU A 91 2.66 -12.24 -6.60
N PHE A 92 3.84 -11.96 -6.03
CA PHE A 92 3.94 -11.02 -4.92
C PHE A 92 3.53 -9.62 -5.37
N GLY A 93 2.61 -9.01 -4.63
CA GLY A 93 2.21 -7.62 -4.82
C GLY A 93 1.08 -7.38 -5.83
N ASP A 94 0.62 -8.40 -6.57
CA ASP A 94 -0.40 -8.26 -7.61
C ASP A 94 -1.72 -7.61 -7.15
N ILE A 95 -2.07 -7.73 -5.87
CA ILE A 95 -3.24 -7.10 -5.25
C ILE A 95 -2.87 -6.09 -4.14
N GLY A 96 -1.59 -5.86 -3.93
CA GLY A 96 -1.06 -4.93 -2.93
C GLY A 96 -0.21 -3.86 -3.61
N PRO A 97 1.12 -3.78 -3.37
CA PRO A 97 1.97 -2.69 -3.85
C PRO A 97 1.99 -2.49 -5.38
N LYS A 98 1.88 -3.56 -6.18
CA LYS A 98 1.83 -3.44 -7.65
C LYS A 98 0.50 -2.85 -8.09
N LEU A 99 -0.62 -3.39 -7.60
CA LEU A 99 -1.95 -2.83 -7.84
C LEU A 99 -2.03 -1.35 -7.43
N LEU A 100 -1.52 -1.02 -6.23
CA LEU A 100 -1.51 0.34 -5.72
C LEU A 100 -0.70 1.29 -6.60
N SER A 101 0.51 0.86 -6.99
CA SER A 101 1.39 1.64 -7.86
C SER A 101 0.76 1.85 -9.24
N ASP A 102 0.23 0.80 -9.86
CA ASP A 102 -0.44 0.86 -11.16
C ASP A 102 -1.67 1.78 -11.12
N TYR A 103 -2.48 1.68 -10.05
CA TYR A 103 -3.67 2.51 -9.88
C TYR A 103 -3.31 3.99 -9.76
N ILE A 104 -2.36 4.34 -8.90
CA ILE A 104 -1.93 5.72 -8.71
C ILE A 104 -1.29 6.25 -10.00
N ALA A 105 -0.51 5.45 -10.73
CA ALA A 105 0.08 5.85 -12.01
C ALA A 105 -0.96 6.05 -13.14
N SER A 106 -2.18 5.52 -12.99
CA SER A 106 -3.25 5.64 -13.98
C SER A 106 -3.98 6.99 -13.90
N ASP A 107 -4.72 7.33 -14.96
CA ASP A 107 -5.58 8.53 -14.99
C ASP A 107 -6.58 8.57 -13.82
N ALA A 108 -7.10 7.41 -13.42
CA ALA A 108 -8.05 7.29 -12.32
C ALA A 108 -7.43 7.63 -10.94
N GLY A 109 -6.12 7.48 -10.80
CA GLY A 109 -5.37 7.79 -9.59
C GLY A 109 -4.58 9.10 -9.67
N SER A 110 -4.69 9.86 -10.77
CA SER A 110 -3.88 11.05 -11.01
C SER A 110 -3.98 12.11 -9.90
N GLU A 111 -5.14 12.27 -9.26
CA GLU A 111 -5.31 13.21 -8.14
C GLU A 111 -4.53 12.82 -6.86
N LEU A 112 -3.99 11.60 -6.81
CA LEU A 112 -3.19 11.10 -5.70
C LEU A 112 -1.69 11.34 -5.87
N HIS A 113 -1.21 11.82 -7.02
CA HIS A 113 0.23 11.97 -7.28
C HIS A 113 0.93 12.85 -6.24
N ASP A 114 0.33 13.99 -5.91
CA ASP A 114 0.85 14.92 -4.89
C ASP A 114 0.64 14.42 -3.45
N ARG A 115 0.07 13.23 -3.28
CA ARG A 115 -0.15 12.56 -1.99
C ARG A 115 0.83 11.43 -1.73
N VAL A 116 1.77 11.20 -2.64
CA VAL A 116 2.81 10.16 -2.52
C VAL A 116 4.09 10.76 -1.95
N PHE A 117 4.46 10.32 -0.74
CA PHE A 117 5.63 10.83 -0.03
C PHE A 117 6.88 10.00 -0.29
N SER A 118 8.03 10.69 -0.23
CA SER A 118 9.37 10.10 -0.35
C SER A 118 9.58 8.90 0.57
N PRO A 119 10.37 7.87 0.17
CA PRO A 119 10.67 6.75 1.06
C PRO A 119 11.37 7.21 2.35
N MET A 120 12.01 8.38 2.36
CA MET A 120 12.70 8.93 3.53
C MET A 120 11.79 9.18 4.75
N PHE A 121 10.47 9.17 4.60
CA PHE A 121 9.55 9.36 5.71
C PHE A 121 9.26 8.08 6.51
N PHE A 122 9.00 6.97 5.82
CA PHE A 122 8.54 5.72 6.45
C PHE A 122 9.38 4.50 6.06
N ASN A 123 10.11 4.55 4.96
CA ASN A 123 10.87 3.44 4.36
C ASN A 123 12.29 3.89 4.00
N SER A 124 12.98 4.56 4.94
CA SER A 124 14.28 5.19 4.67
C SER A 124 15.40 4.19 4.39
N ILE A 125 15.25 2.96 4.88
CA ILE A 125 16.18 1.84 4.69
C ILE A 125 15.53 0.82 3.76
N ASP A 126 16.24 0.40 2.71
CA ASP A 126 15.78 -0.68 1.85
C ASP A 126 15.86 -2.03 2.56
N TRP A 127 14.85 -2.88 2.38
CA TRP A 127 14.84 -4.23 2.93
C TRP A 127 15.95 -5.11 2.32
N THR A 128 16.47 -4.76 1.14
CA THR A 128 17.63 -5.48 0.56
C THR A 128 18.97 -5.09 1.17
N GLU A 129 19.05 -4.00 1.95
CA GLU A 129 20.30 -3.55 2.59
C GLU A 129 20.62 -4.32 3.87
N ILE A 130 19.64 -5.04 4.42
CA ILE A 130 19.75 -5.77 5.69
C ILE A 130 19.98 -7.28 5.50
N ASP A 131 19.79 -7.81 4.29
CA ASP A 131 20.13 -9.19 3.95
C ASP A 131 21.66 -9.30 3.79
N ARG A 132 22.34 -9.66 4.88
CA ARG A 132 23.74 -10.11 4.88
C ARG A 132 23.82 -11.63 4.79
#